data_AF-A0A0B1P7X2-F1
#
_entry.id   AF-A0A0B1P7X2-F1
#
_cell.length_a   1.000
_cell.length_b   1.000
_cell.length_c   1.000
_cell.angle_alpha   90.00
_cell.angle_beta   90.00
_cell.angle_gamma   90.00
#
_symmetry.space_group_name_H-M   'P 1'
#
loop_
_entity.id
_entity.type
_entity.pdbx_description
1 polymer ?
#
loop_
_entity_poly.entity_id
_entity_poly.type
_entity_poly.pdbx_seq_one_letter_code
_entity_poly.pdbx_strand_id
1 'polypeptide(L)'
;MSGKQVQQQENMGVSNSTFFSTVLKDNPIRTVALNNVVKLTGQATYETWSIMMITIWRKMGLLELIVDGIKPILNARKDEVRAYTVLYNAAIGTFLQVIHTDILKVLLDKSELHLMWTYLVTEYKRDTAYALVYQLGNLCQLFTAYDSGKTLSEFIQMFKGEWYKVYRLARDSNEEHHQEFANFLLKDLVKRDSLLDFLGRHKKNVVDNLTTKTDLTFAVVKQRLLDIDFEEVSHTALAAGSITSKKPVLTRRSGIRKTITCSYCRKHHPKSNLNHKWYKCLKLKEFNEKKRKNNLNKGQLMNNSNEAMITSTSEENDFQFSRNVSAL
;
A
#
# COMPACT_ATOMS: atom_id res chain seq x y z
N MET A 1 16.66 -28.63 16.31
CA MET A 1 15.44 -27.83 16.60
C MET A 1 14.20 -28.72 16.53
N SER A 2 14.11 -29.72 17.41
CA SER A 2 12.98 -30.63 17.57
C SER A 2 12.68 -30.69 19.06
N GLY A 3 11.53 -30.20 19.50
CA GLY A 3 11.23 -30.09 20.93
C GLY A 3 10.11 -29.15 21.35
N LYS A 4 9.38 -28.52 20.42
CA LYS A 4 8.22 -27.65 20.76
C LYS A 4 6.85 -28.20 20.33
N GLN A 5 6.76 -29.37 19.71
CA GLN A 5 5.48 -29.94 19.26
C GLN A 5 4.78 -30.88 20.26
N VAL A 6 5.40 -31.22 21.40
CA VAL A 6 4.82 -32.21 22.35
C VAL A 6 4.14 -31.57 23.56
N GLN A 7 4.35 -30.27 23.84
CA GLN A 7 3.84 -29.61 25.06
C GLN A 7 2.54 -28.82 24.89
N GLN A 8 1.91 -28.82 23.72
CA GLN A 8 0.62 -28.15 23.49
C GLN A 8 -0.62 -29.04 23.71
N GLN A 9 -0.43 -30.30 24.13
CA GLN A 9 -1.54 -31.25 24.32
C GLN A 9 -2.06 -31.39 25.76
N GLU A 10 -1.36 -30.86 26.77
CA GLU A 10 -1.72 -31.10 28.18
C GLU A 10 -2.59 -30.01 28.84
N ASN A 11 -2.93 -28.93 28.12
CA ASN A 11 -3.75 -27.83 28.67
C ASN A 11 -5.19 -27.73 28.11
N MET A 12 -5.67 -28.74 27.37
CA MET A 12 -7.11 -28.84 26.99
C MET A 12 -7.94 -29.48 28.10
N GLY A 13 -7.81 -28.94 29.31
CA GLY A 13 -8.57 -29.34 30.48
C GLY A 13 -10.05 -29.00 30.32
N VAL A 14 -10.89 -30.03 30.42
CA VAL A 14 -12.35 -30.03 30.22
C VAL A 14 -12.78 -30.02 28.75
N SER A 15 -12.46 -31.12 28.05
CA SER A 15 -13.15 -31.48 26.79
C SER A 15 -14.65 -31.56 27.07
N ASN A 16 -15.37 -30.55 26.60
CA ASN A 16 -16.81 -30.44 26.79
C ASN A 16 -17.47 -31.61 26.04
N SER A 17 -18.02 -32.59 26.78
CA SER A 17 -18.58 -33.83 26.21
C SER A 17 -19.74 -33.64 25.22
N THR A 18 -20.18 -32.39 25.04
CA THR A 18 -21.32 -31.95 24.23
C THR A 18 -20.95 -30.82 23.26
N PHE A 19 -19.67 -30.69 22.89
CA PHE A 19 -19.20 -29.61 22.02
C PHE A 19 -19.89 -29.61 20.64
N PHE A 20 -19.80 -30.70 19.89
CA PHE A 20 -20.34 -30.80 18.52
C PHE A 20 -21.86 -30.74 18.48
N SER A 21 -22.51 -31.37 19.44
CA SER A 21 -23.97 -31.30 19.59
C SER A 21 -24.44 -29.87 19.87
N THR A 22 -23.70 -29.09 20.67
CA THR A 22 -23.97 -27.66 20.89
C THR A 22 -23.73 -26.86 19.62
N VAL A 23 -22.59 -27.04 18.96
CA VAL A 23 -22.27 -26.38 17.68
C VAL A 23 -23.34 -26.61 16.64
N LEU A 24 -23.78 -27.86 16.46
CA LEU A 24 -24.81 -28.22 15.48
C LEU A 24 -26.19 -27.65 15.84
N LYS A 25 -26.51 -27.56 17.14
CA LYS A 25 -27.76 -26.96 17.62
C LYS A 25 -27.79 -25.45 17.39
N ASP A 26 -26.69 -24.76 17.68
CA ASP A 26 -26.57 -23.31 17.55
C ASP A 26 -26.39 -22.90 16.08
N ASN A 27 -25.71 -23.74 15.30
CA ASN A 27 -25.42 -23.54 13.88
C ASN A 27 -25.90 -24.73 13.06
N PRO A 28 -27.23 -24.91 12.91
CA PRO A 28 -27.76 -25.98 12.08
C PRO A 28 -27.20 -25.83 10.67
N ILE A 29 -26.79 -26.95 10.05
CA ILE A 29 -26.18 -26.92 8.72
C ILE A 29 -27.19 -26.32 7.74
N ARG A 30 -26.86 -25.13 7.27
CA ARG A 30 -27.56 -24.46 6.18
C ARG A 30 -26.70 -24.56 4.94
N THR A 31 -27.31 -24.85 3.81
CA THR A 31 -26.63 -24.78 2.51
C THR A 31 -26.18 -23.34 2.29
N VAL A 32 -24.88 -23.09 2.42
CA VAL A 32 -24.28 -21.81 2.04
C VAL A 32 -24.05 -21.87 0.54
N ALA A 33 -24.54 -20.88 -0.21
CA ALA A 33 -24.21 -20.78 -1.63
C ALA A 33 -22.72 -20.44 -1.77
N LEU A 34 -21.94 -21.38 -2.33
CA LEU A 34 -20.49 -21.25 -2.50
C LEU A 34 -20.09 -20.75 -3.90
N ASN A 35 -21.06 -20.33 -4.70
CA ASN A 35 -20.87 -19.82 -6.07
C ASN A 35 -19.95 -18.59 -6.15
N ASN A 36 -19.86 -17.81 -5.08
CA ASN A 36 -19.00 -16.64 -5.01
C ASN A 36 -17.61 -16.94 -4.41
N VAL A 37 -17.34 -18.17 -3.97
CA VAL A 37 -16.06 -18.54 -3.39
C VAL A 37 -15.04 -18.77 -4.51
N VAL A 38 -13.91 -18.08 -4.43
CA VAL A 38 -12.79 -18.29 -5.35
C VAL A 38 -12.36 -19.74 -5.27
N LYS A 39 -12.27 -20.44 -6.40
CA LYS A 39 -11.83 -21.85 -6.41
C LYS A 39 -10.33 -21.95 -6.14
N LEU A 40 -9.92 -22.85 -5.24
CA LEU A 40 -8.51 -23.13 -4.99
C LEU A 40 -7.92 -23.89 -6.18
N THR A 41 -7.11 -23.22 -6.99
CA THR A 41 -6.42 -23.78 -8.17
C THR A 41 -4.92 -23.93 -7.95
N GLY A 42 -4.41 -23.37 -6.86
CA GLY A 42 -3.02 -23.44 -6.46
C GLY A 42 -2.64 -22.21 -5.65
N GLN A 43 -1.34 -21.96 -5.58
CA GLN A 43 -0.74 -20.96 -4.70
C GLN A 43 -1.21 -19.53 -4.96
N ALA A 44 -1.40 -19.14 -6.23
CA ALA A 44 -1.86 -17.79 -6.59
C ALA A 44 -3.26 -17.46 -6.04
N THR A 45 -4.12 -18.47 -5.86
CA THR A 45 -5.49 -18.32 -5.35
C THR A 45 -5.62 -18.64 -3.85
N TYR A 46 -4.60 -19.26 -3.26
CA TYR A 46 -4.68 -19.82 -1.91
C TYR A 46 -5.00 -18.78 -0.85
N GLU A 47 -4.37 -17.62 -0.91
CA GLU A 47 -4.60 -16.58 0.09
C GLU A 47 -6.08 -16.16 0.13
N THR A 48 -6.62 -15.71 -1.01
CA THR A 48 -8.01 -15.25 -1.08
C THR A 48 -8.96 -16.38 -0.70
N TRP A 49 -8.73 -17.59 -1.21
CA TRP A 49 -9.51 -18.77 -0.88
C TRP A 49 -9.51 -19.05 0.63
N SER A 50 -8.34 -19.10 1.27
CA SER A 50 -8.20 -19.46 2.68
C SER A 50 -8.91 -18.46 3.60
N ILE A 51 -8.84 -17.15 3.31
CA ILE A 51 -9.56 -16.11 4.05
C ILE A 51 -11.08 -16.31 3.95
N MET A 52 -11.58 -16.59 2.74
CA MET A 52 -13.00 -16.87 2.52
C MET A 52 -13.44 -18.13 3.27
N MET A 53 -12.64 -19.18 3.20
CA MET A 53 -12.94 -20.45 3.87
C MET A 53 -12.92 -20.33 5.39
N ILE A 54 -11.93 -19.68 6.00
CA ILE A 54 -11.91 -19.41 7.45
C ILE A 54 -13.19 -18.67 7.88
N THR A 55 -13.64 -17.71 7.07
CA THR A 55 -14.87 -16.96 7.34
C THR A 55 -16.12 -17.86 7.26
N ILE A 56 -16.19 -18.72 6.24
CA ILE A 56 -17.28 -19.69 6.07
C ILE A 56 -17.29 -20.69 7.24
N TRP A 57 -16.14 -21.25 7.59
CA TRP A 57 -15.99 -22.19 8.70
C TRP A 57 -16.39 -21.57 10.03
N ARG A 58 -15.98 -20.34 10.30
CA ARG A 58 -16.41 -19.61 11.51
C ARG A 58 -17.92 -19.43 11.54
N LYS A 59 -18.53 -19.04 10.40
CA LYS A 59 -19.99 -18.87 10.29
C LYS A 59 -20.77 -20.19 10.44
N MET A 60 -20.17 -21.32 10.05
CA MET A 60 -20.77 -22.65 10.18
C MET A 60 -20.45 -23.33 11.52
N GLY A 61 -19.64 -22.71 12.39
CA GLY A 61 -19.14 -23.37 13.61
C GLY A 61 -18.16 -24.51 13.36
N LEU A 62 -17.56 -24.59 12.17
CA LEU A 62 -16.65 -25.67 11.74
C LEU A 62 -15.16 -25.31 11.92
N LEU A 63 -14.84 -24.09 12.34
CA LEU A 63 -13.46 -23.61 12.38
C LEU A 63 -12.58 -24.49 13.26
N GLU A 64 -13.02 -24.78 14.48
CA GLU A 64 -12.24 -25.55 15.45
C GLU A 64 -12.08 -27.02 15.04
N LEU A 65 -13.11 -27.59 14.39
CA LEU A 65 -13.04 -28.94 13.81
C LEU A 65 -11.98 -29.03 12.70
N ILE A 66 -11.94 -28.04 11.80
CA ILE A 66 -11.10 -28.07 10.59
C ILE A 66 -9.69 -27.56 10.87
N VAL A 67 -9.57 -26.43 11.57
CA VAL A 67 -8.29 -25.75 11.79
C VAL A 67 -7.58 -26.29 13.02
N ASP A 68 -8.30 -26.48 14.14
CA ASP A 68 -7.70 -26.94 15.39
C ASP A 68 -7.72 -28.47 15.52
N GLY A 69 -8.49 -29.16 14.66
CA GLY A 69 -8.55 -30.61 14.62
C GLY A 69 -9.23 -31.24 15.83
N ILE A 70 -10.18 -30.54 16.45
CA ILE A 70 -10.95 -31.07 17.57
C ILE A 70 -11.71 -32.32 17.11
N LYS A 71 -11.63 -33.38 17.93
CA LYS A 71 -12.33 -34.65 17.73
C LYS A 71 -13.20 -35.00 18.94
N PRO A 72 -14.23 -35.84 18.77
CA PRO A 72 -14.97 -36.37 19.90
C PRO A 72 -14.04 -37.18 20.82
N ILE A 73 -14.29 -37.13 22.12
CA ILE A 73 -13.60 -38.01 23.08
C ILE A 73 -13.91 -39.49 22.78
N LEU A 74 -12.98 -40.40 23.11
CA LEU A 74 -13.06 -41.83 22.79
C LEU A 74 -14.35 -42.52 23.30
N ASN A 75 -15.00 -41.95 24.32
CA ASN A 75 -16.26 -42.44 24.90
C ASN A 75 -17.39 -41.39 24.82
N ALA A 76 -17.38 -40.58 23.76
CA ALA A 76 -18.41 -39.58 23.55
C ALA A 76 -19.80 -40.23 23.42
N ARG A 77 -20.82 -39.50 23.85
CA ARG A 77 -22.21 -39.96 23.72
C ARG A 77 -22.58 -40.12 22.22
N LYS A 78 -23.56 -40.98 21.93
CA LYS A 78 -23.95 -41.31 20.55
C LYS A 78 -24.44 -40.09 19.75
N ASP A 79 -25.10 -39.15 20.41
CA ASP A 79 -25.54 -37.87 19.86
C ASP A 79 -24.36 -36.97 19.46
N GLU A 80 -23.32 -36.91 20.30
CA GLU A 80 -22.10 -36.17 20.02
C GLU A 80 -21.34 -36.73 18.80
N VAL A 81 -21.15 -38.06 18.75
CA VAL A 81 -20.52 -38.73 17.59
C VAL A 81 -21.33 -38.47 16.31
N ARG A 82 -22.67 -38.53 16.40
CA ARG A 82 -23.56 -38.23 15.27
C ARG A 82 -23.41 -36.78 14.81
N ALA A 83 -23.39 -35.83 15.75
CA ALA A 83 -23.23 -34.42 15.44
C ALA A 83 -21.88 -34.16 14.74
N TYR A 84 -20.81 -34.75 15.24
CA TYR A 84 -19.49 -34.71 14.61
C TYR A 84 -19.53 -35.25 13.18
N THR A 85 -20.10 -36.44 12.94
CA THR A 85 -20.19 -37.02 11.58
C THR A 85 -20.95 -36.11 10.62
N VAL A 86 -22.03 -35.49 11.09
CA VAL A 86 -22.85 -34.56 10.30
C VAL A 86 -22.06 -33.31 9.92
N LEU A 87 -21.35 -32.69 10.87
CA LEU A 87 -20.47 -31.54 10.63
C LEU A 87 -19.29 -31.91 9.72
N TYR A 88 -18.70 -33.09 9.93
CA TYR A 88 -17.60 -33.62 9.14
C TYR A 88 -17.99 -33.77 7.66
N ASN A 89 -19.15 -34.39 7.39
CA ASN A 89 -19.66 -34.55 6.03
C ASN A 89 -19.97 -33.22 5.36
N ALA A 90 -20.49 -32.24 6.10
CA ALA A 90 -20.73 -30.89 5.59
C ALA A 90 -19.42 -30.18 5.19
N ALA A 91 -18.36 -30.34 6.00
CA ALA A 91 -17.04 -29.82 5.69
C ALA A 91 -16.44 -30.47 4.42
N ILE A 92 -16.52 -31.80 4.29
CA ILE A 92 -16.12 -32.51 3.05
C ILE A 92 -16.90 -31.98 1.85
N GLY A 93 -18.24 -31.91 1.96
CA GLY A 93 -19.09 -31.42 0.87
C GLY A 93 -18.74 -30.00 0.42
N THR A 94 -18.24 -29.18 1.34
CA THR A 94 -17.75 -27.83 1.04
C THR A 94 -16.39 -27.89 0.34
N PHE A 95 -15.43 -28.70 0.81
CA PHE A 95 -14.15 -28.91 0.12
C PHE A 95 -14.33 -29.37 -1.33
N LEU A 96 -15.26 -30.30 -1.58
CA LEU A 96 -15.58 -30.79 -2.92
C LEU A 96 -16.01 -29.68 -3.89
N GLN A 97 -16.65 -28.63 -3.39
CA GLN A 97 -17.16 -27.53 -4.22
C GLN A 97 -16.10 -26.46 -4.53
N VAL A 98 -15.21 -26.19 -3.58
CA VAL A 98 -14.34 -25.00 -3.63
C VAL A 98 -12.89 -25.31 -4.04
N ILE A 99 -12.53 -26.59 -4.21
CA ILE A 99 -11.17 -27.02 -4.56
C ILE A 99 -11.12 -27.56 -6.00
N HIS A 100 -10.04 -27.26 -6.72
CA HIS A 100 -9.77 -27.83 -8.03
C HIS A 100 -9.56 -29.34 -7.97
N THR A 101 -10.04 -30.05 -8.99
CA THR A 101 -10.10 -31.52 -9.00
C THR A 101 -8.74 -32.18 -8.82
N ASP A 102 -7.66 -31.57 -9.32
CA ASP A 102 -6.31 -32.13 -9.20
C ASP A 102 -5.78 -32.07 -7.77
N ILE A 103 -6.03 -30.96 -7.06
CA ILE A 103 -5.69 -30.79 -5.64
C ILE A 103 -6.58 -31.71 -4.80
N LEU A 104 -7.86 -31.78 -5.15
CA LEU A 104 -8.85 -32.55 -4.42
C LEU A 104 -8.53 -34.05 -4.38
N LYS A 105 -7.98 -34.63 -5.46
CA LYS A 105 -7.54 -36.03 -5.48
C LYS A 105 -6.56 -36.33 -4.35
N VAL A 106 -5.50 -35.52 -4.23
CA VAL A 106 -4.48 -35.66 -3.18
C VAL A 106 -5.05 -35.37 -1.80
N LEU A 107 -6.01 -34.45 -1.73
CA LEU A 107 -6.65 -34.05 -0.48
C LEU A 107 -7.54 -35.17 0.08
N LEU A 108 -8.29 -35.88 -0.76
CA LEU A 108 -9.19 -36.96 -0.36
C LEU A 108 -8.44 -38.21 0.14
N ASP A 109 -7.15 -38.34 -0.18
CA ASP A 109 -6.29 -39.36 0.41
C ASP A 109 -5.99 -39.09 1.90
N LYS A 110 -6.31 -37.88 2.40
CA LYS A 110 -6.20 -37.55 3.83
C LYS A 110 -7.50 -37.95 4.53
N SER A 111 -7.40 -38.82 5.53
CA SER A 111 -8.55 -39.35 6.28
C SER A 111 -9.23 -38.34 7.23
N GLU A 112 -8.60 -37.19 7.49
CA GLU A 112 -9.07 -36.23 8.50
C GLU A 112 -9.08 -34.80 7.97
N LEU A 113 -10.15 -34.05 8.29
CA LEU A 113 -10.33 -32.65 7.85
C LEU A 113 -9.17 -31.74 8.25
N HIS A 114 -8.63 -31.94 9.46
CA HIS A 114 -7.48 -31.17 9.92
C HIS A 114 -6.22 -31.47 9.10
N LEU A 115 -5.99 -32.74 8.74
CA LEU A 115 -4.88 -33.11 7.87
C LEU A 115 -5.08 -32.57 6.46
N MET A 116 -6.31 -32.52 5.96
CA MET A 116 -6.65 -31.85 4.70
C MET A 116 -6.29 -30.36 4.77
N TRP A 117 -6.77 -29.64 5.78
CA TRP A 117 -6.48 -28.22 5.96
C TRP A 117 -4.99 -27.94 6.09
N THR A 118 -4.30 -28.66 6.99
CA THR A 118 -2.86 -28.52 7.21
C THR A 118 -2.05 -28.81 5.95
N TYR A 119 -2.43 -29.82 5.16
CA TYR A 119 -1.80 -30.07 3.86
C TYR A 119 -1.93 -28.87 2.93
N LEU A 120 -3.12 -28.29 2.79
CA LEU A 120 -3.33 -27.11 1.93
C LEU A 120 -2.52 -25.90 2.41
N VAL A 121 -2.45 -25.71 3.73
CA VAL A 121 -1.63 -24.68 4.36
C VAL A 121 -0.15 -24.90 4.04
N THR A 122 0.38 -26.09 4.26
CA THR A 122 1.79 -26.38 4.03
C THR A 122 2.18 -26.27 2.56
N GLU A 123 1.34 -26.77 1.66
CA GLU A 123 1.65 -26.85 0.23
C GLU A 123 1.49 -25.49 -0.47
N TYR A 124 0.45 -24.72 -0.12
CA TYR A 124 0.07 -23.54 -0.89
C TYR A 124 0.27 -22.20 -0.16
N LYS A 125 0.40 -22.17 1.17
CA LYS A 125 0.72 -20.93 1.89
C LYS A 125 2.17 -20.54 1.60
N ARG A 126 2.39 -19.28 1.22
CA ARG A 126 3.70 -18.77 0.82
C ARG A 126 4.23 -17.78 1.86
N ASP A 127 4.40 -18.27 3.08
CA ASP A 127 4.86 -17.48 4.22
C ASP A 127 6.29 -17.88 4.60
N THR A 128 7.20 -17.80 3.63
CA THR A 128 8.63 -18.06 3.84
C THR A 128 9.40 -16.75 3.95
N ALA A 129 10.56 -16.77 4.61
CA ALA A 129 11.48 -15.63 4.60
C ALA A 129 11.79 -15.15 3.17
N TYR A 130 11.93 -16.11 2.23
CA TYR A 130 12.09 -15.81 0.81
C TYR A 130 10.91 -15.02 0.22
N ALA A 131 9.67 -15.40 0.54
CA ALA A 131 8.48 -14.69 0.07
C ALA A 131 8.45 -13.24 0.58
N LEU A 132 8.84 -13.01 1.85
CA LEU A 132 8.96 -11.67 2.41
C LEU A 132 10.01 -10.83 1.67
N VAL A 133 11.22 -11.37 1.48
CA VAL A 133 12.32 -10.68 0.77
C VAL A 133 11.94 -10.38 -0.68
N TYR A 134 11.35 -11.36 -1.38
CA TYR A 134 10.86 -11.17 -2.74
C TYR A 134 9.81 -10.05 -2.81
N GLN A 135 8.84 -10.06 -1.89
CA GLN A 135 7.79 -9.06 -1.81
C GLN A 135 8.31 -7.67 -1.43
N LEU A 136 9.35 -7.59 -0.59
CA LEU A 136 10.08 -6.36 -0.31
C LEU A 136 10.80 -5.84 -1.57
N GLY A 137 11.39 -6.73 -2.37
CA GLY A 137 11.94 -6.40 -3.68
C GLY A 137 10.91 -5.77 -4.61
N ASN A 138 9.70 -6.36 -4.70
CA ASN A 138 8.59 -5.81 -5.48
C ASN A 138 8.18 -4.41 -5.00
N LEU A 139 8.13 -4.19 -3.69
CA LEU A 139 7.87 -2.87 -3.11
C LEU A 139 8.95 -1.86 -3.55
N CYS A 140 10.22 -2.21 -3.44
CA CYS A 140 11.34 -1.33 -3.83
C CYS A 140 11.37 -1.05 -5.35
N GLN A 141 10.93 -2.00 -6.19
CA GLN A 141 10.82 -1.79 -7.64
C GLN A 141 9.79 -0.70 -8.01
N LEU A 142 8.86 -0.35 -7.11
CA LEU A 142 7.93 0.75 -7.35
C LEU A 142 8.64 2.10 -7.56
N PHE A 143 9.85 2.25 -7.02
CA PHE A 143 10.72 3.40 -7.23
C PHE A 143 11.05 3.67 -8.71
N THR A 144 11.05 2.62 -9.55
CA THR A 144 11.24 2.73 -11.01
C THR A 144 9.96 2.50 -11.79
N ALA A 145 8.89 2.06 -11.15
CA ALA A 145 7.63 1.74 -11.82
C ALA A 145 6.71 2.96 -12.01
N TYR A 146 6.95 4.06 -11.29
CA TYR A 146 6.24 5.31 -11.52
C TYR A 146 6.79 5.97 -12.78
N ASP A 147 5.90 6.30 -13.72
CA ASP A 147 6.22 7.05 -14.92
C ASP A 147 5.19 8.18 -15.10
N SER A 148 5.45 9.11 -16.01
CA SER A 148 4.56 10.24 -16.27
C SER A 148 3.23 9.86 -16.93
N GLY A 149 3.07 8.60 -17.36
CA GLY A 149 1.83 8.09 -17.94
C GLY A 149 0.83 7.59 -16.89
N LYS A 150 1.29 7.30 -15.67
CA LYS A 150 0.44 6.85 -14.56
C LYS A 150 -0.01 8.01 -13.68
N THR A 151 -1.25 7.98 -13.25
CA THR A 151 -1.79 8.96 -12.30
C THR A 151 -1.22 8.74 -10.89
N LEU A 152 -1.19 9.78 -10.06
CA LEU A 152 -0.79 9.63 -8.65
C LEU A 152 -1.74 8.68 -7.91
N SER A 153 -3.03 8.71 -8.23
CA SER A 153 -4.03 7.80 -7.66
C SER A 153 -3.68 6.32 -7.91
N GLU A 154 -3.38 5.96 -9.16
CA GLU A 154 -2.98 4.59 -9.52
C GLU A 154 -1.70 4.17 -8.81
N PHE A 155 -0.69 5.06 -8.77
CA PHE A 155 0.56 4.77 -8.10
C PHE A 155 0.42 4.56 -6.59
N ILE A 156 -0.33 5.44 -5.91
CA ILE A 156 -0.61 5.32 -4.48
C ILE A 156 -1.33 4.00 -4.19
N GLN A 157 -2.24 3.58 -5.07
CA GLN A 157 -2.94 2.31 -4.90
C GLN A 157 -1.99 1.11 -5.05
N MET A 158 -1.09 1.12 -6.04
CA MET A 158 -0.03 0.11 -6.17
C MET A 158 0.87 0.07 -4.93
N PHE A 159 1.37 1.23 -4.49
CA PHE A 159 2.18 1.35 -3.27
C PHE A 159 1.48 0.77 -2.05
N LYS A 160 0.21 1.13 -1.81
CA LYS A 160 -0.56 0.60 -0.68
C LYS A 160 -0.74 -0.91 -0.77
N GLY A 161 -0.94 -1.45 -1.97
CA GLY A 161 -1.07 -2.89 -2.21
C GLY A 161 0.21 -3.63 -1.84
N GLU A 162 1.35 -3.22 -2.41
CA GLU A 162 2.65 -3.85 -2.14
C GLU A 162 3.09 -3.67 -0.69
N TRP A 163 2.87 -2.47 -0.10
CA TRP A 163 3.14 -2.21 1.32
C TRP A 163 2.37 -3.16 2.23
N TYR A 164 1.08 -3.33 1.97
CA TYR A 164 0.23 -4.21 2.77
C TYR A 164 0.66 -5.67 2.66
N LYS A 165 1.05 -6.14 1.47
CA LYS A 165 1.58 -7.50 1.28
C LYS A 165 2.85 -7.73 2.11
N VAL A 166 3.81 -6.80 2.08
CA VAL A 166 5.05 -6.89 2.89
C VAL A 166 4.70 -6.92 4.38
N TYR A 167 3.89 -5.95 4.84
CA TYR A 167 3.47 -5.87 6.24
C TYR A 167 2.79 -7.17 6.71
N ARG A 168 1.87 -7.72 5.91
CA ARG A 168 1.15 -8.94 6.25
C ARG A 168 2.10 -10.14 6.35
N LEU A 169 2.98 -10.35 5.38
CA LEU A 169 3.96 -11.44 5.42
C LEU A 169 4.87 -11.34 6.66
N ALA A 170 5.30 -10.12 7.01
CA ALA A 170 6.10 -9.87 8.20
C ALA A 170 5.31 -10.16 9.50
N ARG A 171 4.05 -9.71 9.56
CA ARG A 171 3.15 -9.88 10.72
C ARG A 171 2.65 -11.31 10.91
N ASP A 172 2.50 -12.09 9.85
CA ASP A 172 1.97 -13.45 9.93
C ASP A 172 3.09 -14.50 10.13
N SER A 173 4.34 -14.06 10.12
CA SER A 173 5.52 -14.89 10.40
C SER A 173 5.63 -15.28 11.87
N ASN A 174 6.10 -16.49 12.17
CA ASN A 174 6.41 -16.88 13.56
C ASN A 174 7.80 -16.41 14.04
N GLU A 175 8.57 -15.77 13.17
CA GLU A 175 9.93 -15.30 13.46
C GLU A 175 9.93 -13.90 14.06
N GLU A 176 10.62 -13.71 15.19
CA GLU A 176 10.63 -12.46 15.97
C GLU A 176 11.07 -11.24 15.16
N HIS A 177 12.16 -11.34 14.40
CA HIS A 177 12.65 -10.23 13.58
C HIS A 177 11.69 -9.83 12.45
N HIS A 178 10.88 -10.76 11.91
CA HIS A 178 9.81 -10.42 10.98
C HIS A 178 8.70 -9.62 11.67
N GLN A 179 8.37 -9.95 12.93
CA GLN A 179 7.40 -9.18 13.72
C GLN A 179 7.90 -7.77 14.05
N GLU A 180 9.18 -7.63 14.40
CA GLU A 180 9.81 -6.32 14.58
C GLU A 180 9.73 -5.48 13.30
N PHE A 181 10.00 -6.10 12.14
CA PHE A 181 9.86 -5.44 10.85
C PHE A 181 8.40 -5.05 10.57
N ALA A 182 7.43 -5.90 10.91
CA ALA A 182 6.00 -5.56 10.80
C ALA A 182 5.64 -4.33 11.67
N ASN A 183 6.15 -4.28 12.90
CA ASN A 183 5.97 -3.14 13.81
C ASN A 183 6.61 -1.86 13.26
N PHE A 184 7.77 -1.97 12.61
CA PHE A 184 8.37 -0.85 11.88
C PHE A 184 7.48 -0.35 10.75
N LEU A 185 6.91 -1.25 9.94
CA LEU A 185 6.02 -0.93 8.82
C LEU A 185 4.66 -0.34 9.25
N LEU A 186 4.26 -0.52 10.51
CA LEU A 186 3.07 0.11 11.10
C LEU A 186 3.25 1.60 11.41
N LYS A 187 4.50 2.08 11.53
CA LYS A 187 4.76 3.48 11.82
C LYS A 187 4.30 4.35 10.65
N ASP A 188 3.33 5.22 10.91
CA ASP A 188 2.71 6.08 9.89
C ASP A 188 3.74 6.94 9.15
N LEU A 189 4.72 7.48 9.90
CA LEU A 189 5.83 8.27 9.36
C LEU A 189 6.69 7.47 8.38
N VAL A 190 7.01 6.21 8.69
CA VAL A 190 7.81 5.34 7.80
C VAL A 190 7.07 5.14 6.49
N LYS A 191 5.78 4.83 6.54
CA LYS A 191 4.95 4.64 5.35
C LYS A 191 4.84 5.92 4.50
N ARG A 192 4.67 7.07 5.15
CA ARG A 192 4.67 8.39 4.52
C ARG A 192 6.00 8.67 3.81
N ASP A 193 7.11 8.47 4.51
CA ASP A 193 8.44 8.81 4.01
C ASP A 193 8.81 7.89 2.84
N SER A 194 8.50 6.59 2.92
CA SER A 194 8.69 5.67 1.79
C SER A 194 7.87 6.06 0.55
N LEU A 195 6.61 6.47 0.71
CA LEU A 195 5.80 6.92 -0.44
C LEU A 195 6.41 8.17 -1.09
N LEU A 196 6.83 9.14 -0.28
CA LEU A 196 7.42 10.39 -0.77
C LEU A 196 8.76 10.14 -1.46
N ASP A 197 9.61 9.29 -0.88
CA ASP A 197 10.88 8.89 -1.48
C ASP A 197 10.66 8.23 -2.85
N PHE A 198 9.64 7.36 -2.95
CA PHE A 198 9.31 6.71 -4.22
C PHE A 198 8.85 7.67 -5.32
N LEU A 199 8.28 8.82 -4.95
CA LEU A 199 7.87 9.86 -5.88
C LEU A 199 8.98 10.87 -6.19
N GLY A 200 10.07 10.89 -5.42
CA GLY A 200 11.10 11.93 -5.45
C GLY A 200 11.73 12.15 -6.83
N ARG A 201 11.89 11.08 -7.60
CA ARG A 201 12.46 11.12 -8.96
C ARG A 201 11.61 11.90 -9.96
N HIS A 202 10.29 11.85 -9.83
CA HIS A 202 9.36 12.36 -10.84
C HIS A 202 8.59 13.60 -10.39
N LYS A 203 8.40 13.78 -9.08
CA LYS A 203 7.63 14.87 -8.48
C LYS A 203 8.44 15.61 -7.42
N LYS A 204 9.73 15.86 -7.68
CA LYS A 204 10.70 16.46 -6.73
C LYS A 204 10.14 17.67 -5.97
N ASN A 205 9.58 18.67 -6.67
CA ASN A 205 9.05 19.88 -6.04
C ASN A 205 7.90 19.59 -5.06
N VAL A 206 7.04 18.61 -5.38
CA VAL A 206 5.93 18.20 -4.52
C VAL A 206 6.48 17.49 -3.29
N VAL A 207 7.43 16.58 -3.50
CA VAL A 207 8.09 15.84 -2.42
C VAL A 207 8.81 16.79 -1.46
N ASP A 208 9.64 17.70 -1.98
CA ASP A 208 10.35 18.72 -1.17
C ASP A 208 9.37 19.57 -0.34
N ASN A 209 8.22 19.96 -0.91
CA ASN A 209 7.21 20.71 -0.15
C ASN A 209 6.57 19.90 0.97
N LEU A 210 6.34 18.61 0.75
CA LEU A 210 5.68 17.74 1.72
C LEU A 210 6.64 17.27 2.82
N THR A 211 7.91 17.00 2.49
CA THR A 211 8.94 16.56 3.46
C THR A 211 9.36 17.65 4.44
N THR A 212 9.25 18.93 4.07
CA THR A 212 9.51 20.05 5.02
C THR A 212 8.52 20.14 6.17
N LYS A 213 7.39 19.40 6.12
CA LYS A 213 6.33 19.43 7.12
C LYS A 213 6.35 18.13 7.92
N THR A 214 7.00 18.17 9.08
CA THR A 214 7.26 16.98 9.91
C THR A 214 6.01 16.39 10.57
N ASP A 215 4.96 17.20 10.71
CA ASP A 215 3.70 16.91 11.39
C ASP A 215 2.64 16.21 10.51
N LEU A 216 2.91 16.04 9.22
CA LEU A 216 1.93 15.41 8.32
C LEU A 216 1.89 13.90 8.51
N THR A 217 0.67 13.36 8.63
CA THR A 217 0.42 11.92 8.57
C THR A 217 0.39 11.41 7.14
N PHE A 218 0.52 10.09 6.96
CA PHE A 218 0.36 9.42 5.66
C PHE A 218 -0.98 9.77 5.00
N ALA A 219 -2.06 9.82 5.78
CA ALA A 219 -3.39 10.15 5.27
C ALA A 219 -3.47 11.57 4.68
N VAL A 220 -2.87 12.55 5.37
CA VAL A 220 -2.84 13.96 4.91
C VAL A 220 -1.95 14.09 3.67
N VAL A 221 -0.77 13.47 3.68
CA VAL A 221 0.13 13.46 2.50
C VAL A 221 -0.57 12.83 1.29
N LYS A 222 -1.20 11.66 1.48
CA LYS A 222 -1.97 10.99 0.44
C LYS A 222 -3.04 11.92 -0.15
N GLN A 223 -3.84 12.58 0.68
CA GLN A 223 -4.90 13.46 0.19
C GLN A 223 -4.33 14.61 -0.65
N ARG A 224 -3.26 15.26 -0.18
CA ARG A 224 -2.60 16.35 -0.92
C ARG A 224 -2.05 15.89 -2.27
N LEU A 225 -1.49 14.68 -2.34
CA LEU A 225 -1.04 14.10 -3.60
C LEU A 225 -2.20 13.88 -4.59
N LEU A 226 -3.36 13.41 -4.10
CA LEU A 226 -4.56 13.25 -4.93
C LEU A 226 -5.14 14.59 -5.39
N ASP A 227 -5.10 15.62 -4.54
CA ASP A 227 -5.56 16.97 -4.90
C ASP A 227 -4.69 17.56 -6.04
N ILE A 228 -3.37 17.33 -5.99
CA ILE A 228 -2.44 17.74 -7.06
C ILE A 228 -2.75 17.02 -8.38
N ASP A 229 -3.01 15.71 -8.34
CA ASP A 229 -3.39 14.91 -9.50
C ASP A 229 -4.65 15.49 -10.18
N PHE A 230 -5.65 15.89 -9.37
CA PHE A 230 -6.88 16.48 -9.85
C PHE A 230 -6.69 17.87 -10.49
N GLU A 231 -5.81 18.71 -9.91
CA GLU A 231 -5.49 20.04 -10.44
C GLU A 231 -4.73 19.96 -11.78
N GLU A 232 -3.77 19.04 -11.91
CA GLU A 232 -3.01 18.85 -13.16
C GLU A 232 -3.91 18.45 -14.34
N VAL A 233 -4.88 17.56 -14.11
CA VAL A 233 -5.84 17.14 -15.14
C VAL A 233 -6.76 18.30 -15.55
N SER A 234 -7.22 19.09 -14.58
CA SER A 234 -8.13 20.22 -14.81
C SER A 234 -7.52 21.32 -15.67
N HIS A 235 -6.23 21.61 -15.49
CA HIS A 235 -5.52 22.61 -16.30
C HIS A 235 -5.38 22.18 -17.77
N THR A 236 -5.20 20.88 -18.02
CA THR A 236 -5.04 20.35 -19.37
C THR A 236 -6.35 20.39 -20.16
N ALA A 237 -7.48 20.08 -19.52
CA ALA A 237 -8.80 20.16 -20.16
C ALA A 237 -9.19 21.59 -20.56
N LEU A 238 -8.85 22.58 -19.71
CA LEU A 238 -9.09 23.99 -20.01
C LEU A 238 -8.19 24.52 -21.14
N ALA A 239 -6.99 23.98 -21.31
CA ALA A 239 -6.10 24.34 -22.41
C ALA A 239 -6.58 23.76 -23.76
N ALA A 240 -7.06 22.51 -23.77
CA ALA A 240 -7.59 21.86 -24.98
C ALA A 240 -8.90 22.50 -25.48
N GLY A 241 -9.75 22.99 -24.56
CA GLY A 241 -10.99 23.71 -24.91
C GLY A 241 -10.79 25.09 -25.54
N SER A 242 -9.56 25.61 -25.59
CA SER A 242 -9.25 26.94 -26.17
C SER A 242 -8.90 26.89 -27.66
N ILE A 243 -9.03 25.75 -28.33
CA ILE A 243 -8.81 25.61 -29.77
C ILE A 243 -10.09 26.06 -30.50
N THR A 244 -10.12 27.36 -30.82
CA THR A 244 -10.78 27.96 -32.00
C THR A 244 -12.16 27.41 -32.40
N SER A 245 -13.18 27.59 -31.57
CA SER A 245 -14.53 27.73 -32.12
C SER A 245 -14.64 29.12 -32.76
N LYS A 246 -14.56 29.17 -34.09
CA LYS A 246 -14.98 30.35 -34.87
C LYS A 246 -16.43 30.63 -34.49
N LYS A 247 -16.68 31.71 -33.75
CA LYS A 247 -18.03 32.12 -33.37
C LYS A 247 -18.79 32.60 -34.61
N PRO A 248 -20.00 32.06 -34.88
CA PRO A 248 -20.95 32.77 -35.71
C PRO A 248 -21.39 34.04 -34.97
N VAL A 249 -21.40 35.14 -35.71
CA VAL A 249 -21.83 36.47 -35.28
C VAL A 249 -23.30 36.39 -34.89
N LEU A 250 -23.61 36.42 -33.60
CA LEU A 250 -24.95 36.77 -33.12
C LEU A 250 -24.86 37.68 -31.90
N THR A 251 -25.63 38.75 -32.03
CA THR A 251 -25.69 39.95 -31.21
C THR A 251 -26.33 39.73 -29.84
N ARG A 252 -25.61 40.19 -28.80
CA ARG A 252 -26.09 40.93 -27.62
C ARG A 252 -27.10 40.25 -26.65
N ARG A 253 -26.68 40.11 -25.39
CA ARG A 253 -27.28 40.85 -24.25
C ARG A 253 -26.24 40.98 -23.11
N SER A 254 -26.08 42.21 -22.64
CA SER A 254 -25.04 42.65 -21.71
C SER A 254 -25.33 42.19 -20.29
N GLY A 255 -24.70 41.09 -19.87
CA GLY A 255 -24.54 40.74 -18.45
C GLY A 255 -23.28 41.39 -17.90
N ILE A 256 -23.41 42.08 -16.76
CA ILE A 256 -22.34 42.77 -16.02
C ILE A 256 -21.18 41.80 -15.76
N ARG A 257 -20.11 41.90 -16.56
CA ARG A 257 -18.88 41.12 -16.35
C ARG A 257 -18.11 41.74 -15.19
N LYS A 258 -18.10 41.05 -14.05
CA LYS A 258 -17.18 41.35 -12.95
C LYS A 258 -15.75 41.25 -13.49
N THR A 259 -15.07 42.38 -13.61
CA THR A 259 -13.65 42.45 -13.98
C THR A 259 -12.84 41.73 -12.90
N ILE A 260 -12.28 40.58 -13.25
CA ILE A 260 -11.36 39.84 -12.38
C ILE A 260 -10.06 40.66 -12.28
N THR A 261 -9.98 41.49 -11.25
CA THR A 261 -8.80 42.28 -10.89
C THR A 261 -7.81 41.44 -10.07
N CYS A 262 -6.52 41.63 -10.32
CA CYS A 262 -5.44 40.98 -9.58
C CYS A 262 -5.54 41.28 -8.06
N SER A 263 -5.72 40.25 -7.23
CA SER A 263 -5.86 40.39 -5.77
C SER A 263 -4.62 40.99 -5.10
N TYR A 264 -3.42 40.71 -5.62
CA TYR A 264 -2.16 41.29 -5.10
C TYR A 264 -2.11 42.80 -5.34
N CYS A 265 -2.38 43.24 -6.58
CA CYS A 265 -2.37 44.68 -6.89
C CYS A 265 -3.50 45.42 -6.20
N ARG A 266 -4.67 44.79 -6.02
CA ARG A 266 -5.75 45.34 -5.20
C ARG A 266 -5.32 45.56 -3.75
N LYS A 267 -4.49 44.67 -3.19
CA LYS A 267 -3.99 44.77 -1.80
C LYS A 267 -2.86 45.78 -1.64
N HIS A 268 -1.90 45.82 -2.56
CA HIS A 268 -0.67 46.61 -2.42
C HIS A 268 -0.70 47.96 -3.15
N HIS A 269 -1.60 48.13 -4.13
CA HIS A 269 -1.73 49.36 -4.90
C HIS A 269 -3.21 49.73 -5.15
N PRO A 270 -3.98 50.03 -4.09
CA PRO A 270 -5.43 50.26 -4.19
C PRO A 270 -5.82 51.48 -5.05
N LYS A 271 -4.89 52.41 -5.29
CA LYS A 271 -5.12 53.61 -6.10
C LYS A 271 -4.73 53.45 -7.58
N SER A 272 -4.01 52.40 -7.96
CA SER A 272 -3.64 52.17 -9.35
C SER A 272 -4.56 51.10 -9.95
N ASN A 273 -5.47 51.53 -10.80
CA ASN A 273 -6.31 50.65 -11.62
C ASN A 273 -5.48 50.00 -12.72
N LEU A 274 -4.51 49.17 -12.33
CA LEU A 274 -3.74 48.34 -13.23
C LEU A 274 -4.66 47.21 -13.69
N ASN A 275 -5.44 47.45 -14.74
CA ASN A 275 -6.36 46.51 -15.38
C ASN A 275 -5.60 45.32 -16.03
N HIS A 276 -4.92 44.53 -15.22
CA HIS A 276 -4.22 43.33 -15.64
C HIS A 276 -4.68 42.12 -14.83
N LYS A 277 -4.62 40.96 -15.48
CA LYS A 277 -4.93 39.67 -14.88
C LYS A 277 -3.77 39.21 -14.00
N TRP A 278 -4.07 38.47 -12.93
CA TRP A 278 -3.11 37.96 -11.93
C TRP A 278 -1.82 37.36 -12.54
N TYR A 279 -1.93 36.56 -13.60
CA TYR A 279 -0.77 35.92 -14.24
C TYR A 279 0.24 36.93 -14.82
N LYS A 280 -0.19 38.14 -15.20
CA LYS A 280 0.74 39.21 -15.64
C LYS A 280 1.53 39.78 -14.46
N CYS A 281 0.98 39.71 -13.26
CA CYS A 281 1.65 40.16 -12.03
C CYS A 281 2.77 39.21 -11.60
N LEU A 282 2.56 37.88 -11.75
CA LEU A 282 3.60 36.87 -11.53
C LEU A 282 4.78 37.05 -12.48
N LYS A 283 4.51 37.22 -13.79
CA LYS A 283 5.57 37.50 -14.78
C LYS A 283 6.31 38.81 -14.49
N LEU A 284 5.62 39.85 -14.03
CA LEU A 284 6.25 41.11 -13.64
C LEU A 284 7.13 40.96 -12.38
N LYS A 285 6.69 40.16 -11.41
CA LYS A 285 7.47 39.84 -10.21
C LYS A 285 8.74 39.06 -10.57
N GLU A 286 8.64 38.01 -11.38
CA GLU A 286 9.78 37.25 -11.89
C GLU A 286 10.75 38.13 -12.69
N PHE A 287 10.23 39.03 -13.53
CA PHE A 287 11.03 39.99 -14.28
C PHE A 287 11.80 40.94 -13.35
N ASN A 288 11.13 41.48 -12.33
CA ASN A 288 11.76 42.39 -11.36
C ASN A 288 12.78 41.67 -10.46
N GLU A 289 12.54 40.41 -10.09
CA GLU A 289 13.51 39.58 -9.36
C GLU A 289 14.75 39.29 -10.21
N LYS A 290 14.58 38.94 -11.50
CA LYS A 290 15.70 38.78 -12.44
C LYS A 290 16.49 40.08 -12.62
N LYS A 291 15.79 41.22 -12.73
CA LYS A 291 16.43 42.54 -12.84
C LYS A 291 17.23 42.90 -11.58
N ARG A 292 16.72 42.60 -10.37
CA ARG A 292 17.45 42.80 -9.11
C ARG A 292 18.70 41.91 -9.02
N LYS A 293 18.60 40.64 -9.39
CA LYS A 293 19.75 39.71 -9.44
C LYS A 293 20.83 40.18 -10.41
N ASN A 294 20.45 40.63 -11.61
CA ASN A 294 21.41 41.16 -12.58
C ASN A 294 22.11 42.43 -12.10
N ASN A 295 21.40 43.32 -11.39
CA ASN A 295 22.02 44.53 -10.84
C ASN A 295 22.99 44.23 -9.67
N LEU A 296 22.68 43.24 -8.83
CA LEU A 296 23.58 42.78 -7.76
C LEU A 296 24.89 42.20 -8.33
N ASN A 297 24.79 41.35 -9.36
CA ASN A 297 25.97 40.76 -10.00
C ASN A 297 26.83 41.82 -10.72
N LYS A 298 26.20 42.86 -11.28
CA LYS A 298 26.92 43.96 -11.95
C LYS A 298 27.69 44.86 -10.97
N GLY A 299 27.20 45.00 -9.74
CA GLY A 299 27.91 45.70 -8.66
C GLY A 299 29.12 44.92 -8.12
N GLN A 300 29.01 43.59 -8.00
CA GLN A 300 30.13 42.75 -7.57
C GLN A 300 31.27 42.69 -8.60
N LEU A 301 30.96 42.73 -9.91
CA LEU A 301 32.00 42.75 -10.96
C LEU A 301 32.85 44.03 -10.96
N MET A 302 32.29 45.17 -10.53
CA MET A 302 33.06 46.42 -10.45
C MET A 302 33.91 46.55 -9.19
N ASN A 303 33.59 45.82 -8.10
CA ASN A 303 34.43 45.81 -6.91
C ASN A 303 35.62 44.84 -7.02
N ASN A 304 35.48 43.73 -7.77
CA ASN A 304 36.57 42.76 -7.95
C ASN A 304 37.64 43.19 -8.97
N SER A 305 37.50 44.35 -9.61
CA SER A 305 38.50 44.87 -10.56
C SER A 305 39.66 45.61 -9.87
N ASN A 306 39.57 45.88 -8.56
CA ASN A 306 40.60 46.61 -7.80
C ASN A 306 41.40 45.73 -6.81
N GLU A 307 41.16 44.41 -6.78
CA GLU A 307 41.71 43.52 -5.76
C GLU A 307 42.36 42.27 -6.38
N ALA A 308 43.14 42.47 -7.46
CA ALA A 308 43.93 41.43 -8.10
C ALA A 308 45.40 41.85 -8.21
N MET A 309 46.04 42.08 -7.06
CA MET A 309 47.49 42.02 -6.93
C MET A 309 47.78 41.68 -5.46
N ILE A 310 48.23 40.43 -5.18
CA ILE A 310 49.05 39.99 -4.02
C ILE A 310 48.88 38.45 -3.79
N THR A 311 50.01 37.73 -3.96
CA THR A 311 50.49 36.43 -3.37
C THR A 311 49.65 35.15 -3.54
N SER A 312 50.13 34.05 -4.14
CA SER A 312 51.28 33.14 -3.87
C SER A 312 51.04 32.06 -2.80
N THR A 313 51.46 30.83 -3.15
CA THR A 313 51.86 29.65 -2.33
C THR A 313 50.78 28.88 -1.57
N SER A 314 50.55 27.62 -1.98
CA SER A 314 50.86 26.34 -1.28
C SER A 314 49.58 25.79 -0.62
N GLU A 315 49.26 24.51 -0.49
CA GLU A 315 50.00 23.26 -0.39
C GLU A 315 49.18 22.08 -0.95
N GLU A 316 49.92 21.03 -1.28
CA GLU A 316 49.47 19.65 -1.50
C GLU A 316 48.69 19.09 -0.30
N ASN A 317 47.73 18.19 -0.54
CA ASN A 317 47.62 16.98 0.28
C ASN A 317 46.79 15.91 -0.45
N ASP A 318 47.51 14.84 -0.76
CA ASP A 318 47.03 13.54 -1.19
C ASP A 318 46.14 12.89 -0.12
N PHE A 319 45.03 12.28 -0.54
CA PHE A 319 44.36 11.26 0.26
C PHE A 319 43.85 10.12 -0.65
N GLN A 320 44.67 9.08 -0.78
CA GLN A 320 44.30 7.79 -1.36
C GLN A 320 43.46 6.99 -0.35
N PHE A 321 42.29 6.50 -0.78
CA PHE A 321 41.51 5.52 -0.03
C PHE A 321 41.55 4.18 -0.78
N SER A 322 42.31 3.23 -0.23
CA SER A 322 42.38 1.86 -0.73
C SER A 322 41.13 1.06 -0.34
N ARG A 323 40.53 0.44 -1.36
CA ARG A 323 39.55 -0.64 -1.26
C ARG A 323 40.25 -1.90 -0.78
N ASN A 324 39.64 -2.64 0.16
CA ASN A 324 39.86 -4.07 0.28
C ASN A 324 38.52 -4.80 0.27
N VAL A 325 38.43 -5.74 -0.65
CA VAL A 325 37.36 -6.70 -0.89
C VAL A 325 37.94 -8.06 -0.50
N SER A 326 37.28 -8.75 0.44
CA SER A 326 37.38 -10.21 0.64
C SER A 326 36.00 -10.63 1.17
N ALA A 327 35.15 -11.32 0.40
CA ALA A 327 35.22 -12.74 0.05
C ALA A 327 35.13 -13.67 1.28
N LEU A 328 33.90 -14.13 1.53
CA LEU A 328 33.55 -15.49 1.97
C LEU A 328 32.13 -15.78 1.50
#